data_AF-A0A848X1P4-F1
#
_entry.id   AF-A0A848X1P4-F1
#
_cell.length_a   1.000
_cell.length_b   1.000
_cell.length_c   1.000
_cell.angle_alpha   90.00
_cell.angle_beta   90.00
_cell.angle_gamma   90.00
#
_symmetry.space_group_name_H-M   'P 1'
#
loop_
_entity.id
_entity.type
_entity.pdbx_description
1 polymer ?
#
loop_
_entity_poly.entity_id
_entity_poly.type
_entity_poly.pdbx_seq_one_letter_code
_entity_poly.pdbx_strand_id
1 'polypeptide(L)'
;MKHSWPRSAGVLGLSAVLVAFAGCRPDDQRTDSVDPVAARQERESWDPAMAAQLDSGNAAIRADEHAGAREHFLRVTEMAPDVAAGWFGLYLAEQGLGNADAAQAALESAQSIASGATLIHPSEGDTVR
;
A
#
# COMPACT_ATOMS: atom_id res chain seq x y z
N MET A 1 38.09 65.76 27.58
CA MET A 1 38.16 66.25 26.19
C MET A 1 38.93 65.19 25.40
N LYS A 2 38.41 64.44 24.42
CA LYS A 2 37.45 64.74 23.36
C LYS A 2 36.73 63.43 22.99
N HIS A 3 35.46 63.56 22.64
CA HIS A 3 34.58 62.49 22.14
C HIS A 3 35.12 61.86 20.84
N SER A 4 34.94 60.55 20.69
CA SER A 4 34.64 59.95 19.39
C SER A 4 33.83 58.67 19.56
N TRP A 5 32.55 58.74 19.23
CA TRP A 5 31.74 57.62 18.74
C TRP A 5 31.27 58.02 17.33
N PRO A 6 31.23 57.06 16.40
CA PRO A 6 29.94 56.53 15.94
C PRO A 6 29.99 54.98 15.86
N ARG A 7 29.02 54.26 16.41
CA ARG A 7 27.65 53.96 15.94
C ARG A 7 27.55 53.05 14.70
N SER A 8 27.06 51.84 14.98
CA SER A 8 26.16 51.00 14.16
C SER A 8 26.83 50.27 12.99
N ALA A 9 26.45 49.07 12.53
CA ALA A 9 25.24 48.27 12.66
C ALA A 9 25.53 46.84 12.15
N GLY A 10 24.61 45.89 12.37
CA GLY A 10 24.43 44.72 11.49
C GLY A 10 25.21 43.47 11.92
N VAL A 11 24.65 42.61 12.77
CA VAL A 11 23.77 41.49 12.39
C VAL A 11 24.53 40.36 11.66
N LEU A 12 24.81 39.33 12.46
CA LEU A 12 24.69 37.89 12.15
C LEU A 12 24.29 37.50 10.72
N GLY A 13 25.09 36.63 10.13
CA GLY A 13 24.73 35.82 8.97
C GLY A 13 26.01 35.32 8.28
N LEU A 14 26.17 34.08 7.87
CA LEU A 14 25.23 32.98 7.75
C LEU A 14 26.14 31.76 7.56
N SER A 15 26.08 30.77 8.45
CA SER A 15 26.72 29.48 8.23
C SER A 15 26.10 28.87 6.96
N ALA A 16 26.90 28.69 5.92
CA ALA A 16 26.49 27.99 4.71
C ALA A 16 26.35 26.49 5.02
N VAL A 17 25.16 26.08 5.46
CA VAL A 17 24.76 24.67 5.45
C VAL A 17 24.40 24.33 4.01
N LEU A 18 25.33 23.68 3.31
CA LEU A 18 25.07 22.99 2.05
C LEU A 18 24.12 21.83 2.34
N VAL A 19 22.81 22.07 2.18
CA VAL A 19 21.81 21.01 2.12
C VAL A 19 21.94 20.34 0.76
N ALA A 20 22.61 19.19 0.73
CA ALA A 20 22.53 18.28 -0.39
C ALA A 20 21.12 17.68 -0.42
N PHE A 21 20.23 18.27 -1.23
CA PHE A 21 19.01 17.60 -1.67
C PHE A 21 19.41 16.46 -2.62
N ALA A 22 19.79 15.32 -2.06
CA ALA A 22 19.79 14.06 -2.79
C ALA A 22 18.33 13.75 -3.13
N GLY A 23 18.07 13.65 -4.44
CA GLY A 23 16.74 13.76 -5.02
C GLY A 23 15.74 12.73 -4.50
N CYS A 24 14.53 13.21 -4.25
CA CYS A 24 13.35 12.39 -4.51
C CYS A 24 13.39 12.01 -5.99
N ARG A 25 13.78 10.76 -6.29
CA ARG A 25 13.61 10.21 -7.64
C ARG A 25 12.11 10.14 -7.93
N PRO A 26 11.60 10.75 -9.02
CA PRO A 26 10.20 10.63 -9.41
C PRO A 26 9.82 9.23 -9.96
N ASP A 27 10.61 8.19 -9.68
CA ASP A 27 10.61 6.92 -10.43
C ASP A 27 10.41 5.68 -9.54
N ASP A 28 10.16 5.85 -8.23
CA ASP A 28 9.86 4.73 -7.31
C ASP A 28 8.36 4.41 -7.19
N GLN A 29 7.51 5.08 -7.99
CA GLN A 29 6.06 4.82 -8.05
C GLN A 29 5.67 3.99 -9.29
N ARG A 30 6.65 3.55 -10.11
CA ARG A 30 6.38 2.67 -11.25
C ARG A 30 6.19 1.24 -10.72
N THR A 31 4.94 0.87 -10.46
CA THR A 31 4.58 -0.52 -10.17
C THR A 31 4.61 -1.34 -11.44
N ASP A 32 5.80 -1.58 -12.00
CA ASP A 32 6.02 -2.59 -13.04
C ASP A 32 5.71 -4.00 -12.55
N SER A 33 5.48 -4.13 -11.24
CA SER A 33 5.09 -5.33 -10.53
C SER A 33 3.66 -5.80 -10.82
N VAL A 34 2.81 -4.96 -11.41
CA VAL A 34 1.42 -5.32 -11.73
C VAL A 34 1.17 -5.11 -13.22
N ASP A 35 1.04 -6.21 -13.97
CA ASP A 35 0.57 -6.15 -15.35
C ASP A 35 -0.92 -5.73 -15.36
N PRO A 36 -1.27 -4.55 -15.91
CA PRO A 36 -2.64 -4.04 -15.88
C PRO A 36 -3.60 -4.84 -16.77
N VAL A 37 -3.09 -5.58 -17.76
CA VAL A 37 -3.90 -6.48 -18.59
C VAL A 37 -4.20 -7.76 -17.82
N ALA A 38 -3.18 -8.34 -17.18
CA ALA A 38 -3.36 -9.53 -16.35
C ALA A 38 -4.33 -9.25 -15.19
N ALA A 39 -4.17 -8.12 -14.49
CA ALA A 39 -5.06 -7.71 -13.40
C ALA A 39 -6.52 -7.52 -13.87
N ARG A 40 -6.73 -7.04 -15.10
CA ARG A 40 -8.07 -6.91 -15.68
C ARG A 40 -8.67 -8.28 -16.01
N GLN A 41 -7.90 -9.16 -16.65
CA GLN A 41 -8.36 -10.50 -17.01
C GLN A 41 -8.69 -11.35 -15.77
N GLU A 42 -7.86 -11.26 -14.74
CA GLU A 42 -8.12 -11.88 -13.45
C GLU A 42 -9.46 -11.39 -12.87
N ARG A 43 -9.68 -10.07 -12.87
CA ARG A 43 -10.96 -9.49 -12.41
C ARG A 43 -12.16 -9.90 -13.26
N GLU A 44 -12.00 -10.06 -14.57
CA GLU A 44 -13.07 -10.56 -15.45
C GLU A 44 -13.42 -12.02 -15.17
N SER A 45 -12.48 -12.80 -14.63
CA SER A 45 -12.70 -14.20 -14.25
C SER A 45 -13.38 -14.39 -12.88
N TRP A 46 -13.47 -13.32 -12.08
CA TRP A 46 -14.04 -13.37 -10.75
C TRP A 46 -15.56 -13.56 -10.76
N ASP A 47 -16.06 -14.25 -9.74
CA ASP A 47 -17.51 -14.32 -9.50
C ASP A 47 -18.08 -12.90 -9.33
N PRO A 48 -19.18 -12.53 -10.04
CA PRO A 48 -19.73 -11.18 -9.98
C PRO A 48 -20.19 -10.74 -8.59
N ALA A 49 -20.67 -11.67 -7.74
CA ALA A 49 -21.07 -11.33 -6.39
C ALA A 49 -19.85 -11.07 -5.50
N MET A 50 -18.76 -11.80 -5.68
CA MET A 50 -17.49 -11.50 -5.01
C MET A 50 -16.93 -10.14 -5.44
N ALA A 51 -16.90 -9.87 -6.74
CA ALA A 51 -16.45 -8.57 -7.27
C ALA A 51 -17.29 -7.40 -6.70
N ALA A 52 -18.60 -7.57 -6.60
CA ALA A 52 -19.50 -6.57 -6.01
C ALA A 52 -19.22 -6.33 -4.52
N GLN A 53 -18.89 -7.38 -3.75
CA GLN A 53 -18.48 -7.20 -2.35
C GLN A 53 -17.16 -6.43 -2.25
N LEU A 54 -16.17 -6.78 -3.08
CA LEU A 54 -14.89 -6.06 -3.10
C LEU A 54 -15.07 -4.58 -3.47
N ASP A 55 -15.89 -4.28 -4.48
CA ASP A 55 -16.19 -2.89 -4.88
C ASP A 55 -16.92 -2.12 -3.79
N SER A 56 -17.86 -2.76 -3.08
CA SER A 56 -18.57 -2.17 -1.94
C SER A 56 -17.62 -1.89 -0.78
N GLY A 57 -16.74 -2.83 -0.44
CA GLY A 57 -15.71 -2.64 0.58
C GLY A 57 -14.76 -1.49 0.24
N ASN A 58 -14.31 -1.41 -1.02
CA ASN A 58 -13.49 -0.30 -1.50
C ASN A 58 -14.22 1.05 -1.44
N ALA A 59 -15.52 1.08 -1.74
CA ALA A 59 -16.33 2.29 -1.61
C ALA A 59 -16.44 2.74 -0.15
N ALA A 60 -16.67 1.80 0.77
CA ALA A 60 -16.73 2.08 2.20
C ALA A 60 -15.38 2.60 2.74
N ILE A 61 -14.23 2.05 2.31
CA ILE A 61 -12.90 2.59 2.67
C ILE A 61 -12.75 4.05 2.22
N ARG A 62 -13.16 4.38 0.99
CA ARG A 62 -13.11 5.76 0.48
C ARG A 62 -14.04 6.71 1.24
N ALA A 63 -15.07 6.17 1.88
CA ALA A 63 -16.02 6.91 2.70
C ALA A 63 -15.63 6.95 4.19
N ASP A 64 -14.46 6.40 4.58
CA ASP A 64 -14.02 6.25 5.98
C ASP A 64 -14.95 5.34 6.83
N GLU A 65 -15.79 4.54 6.16
CA GLU A 65 -16.75 3.63 6.79
C GLU A 65 -16.10 2.27 7.08
N HIS A 66 -15.07 2.26 7.92
CA HIS A 66 -14.23 1.07 8.14
C HIS A 66 -14.99 -0.15 8.66
N ALA A 67 -16.03 0.04 9.48
CA ALA A 67 -16.88 -1.05 9.95
C ALA A 67 -17.68 -1.71 8.80
N GLY A 68 -18.25 -0.91 7.89
CA GLY A 68 -18.93 -1.41 6.70
C GLY A 68 -17.96 -2.06 5.72
N ALA A 69 -16.79 -1.46 5.53
CA ALA A 69 -15.72 -2.03 4.72
C ALA A 69 -15.31 -3.43 5.21
N ARG A 70 -15.13 -3.59 6.52
CA ARG A 70 -14.81 -4.86 7.17
C ARG A 70 -15.83 -5.95 6.82
N GLU A 71 -17.13 -5.66 6.91
CA GLU A 71 -18.18 -6.64 6.58
C GLU A 71 -18.11 -7.09 5.12
N HIS A 72 -17.88 -6.16 4.20
CA HIS A 72 -17.75 -6.49 2.78
C HIS A 72 -16.51 -7.33 2.50
N PHE A 73 -15.36 -6.98 3.07
CA PHE A 73 -14.12 -7.74 2.87
C PHE A 73 -14.15 -9.11 3.54
N LEU A 74 -14.79 -9.26 4.70
CA LEU A 74 -15.01 -10.57 5.31
C LEU A 74 -15.76 -11.51 4.36
N ARG A 75 -16.83 -11.03 3.72
CA ARG A 75 -17.55 -11.81 2.71
C ARG A 75 -16.66 -12.19 1.53
N VAL A 76 -15.77 -11.29 1.07
CA VAL A 76 -14.78 -11.65 0.02
C VAL A 76 -13.87 -12.78 0.49
N THR A 77 -13.34 -12.72 1.72
CA THR A 77 -12.47 -13.77 2.26
C THR A 77 -13.18 -15.11 2.47
N GLU A 78 -14.49 -15.10 2.67
CA GLU A 78 -15.32 -16.31 2.75
C GLU A 78 -15.63 -16.90 1.36
N MET A 79 -15.91 -16.05 0.37
CA MET A 79 -16.24 -16.45 -0.99
C MET A 79 -15.02 -16.89 -1.81
N ALA A 80 -13.90 -16.21 -1.62
CA ALA A 80 -12.67 -16.39 -2.38
C ALA A 80 -11.45 -16.25 -1.45
N PRO A 81 -11.17 -17.27 -0.62
CA PRO A 81 -10.10 -17.21 0.38
C PRO A 81 -8.69 -17.14 -0.23
N ASP A 82 -8.54 -17.45 -1.51
CA ASP A 82 -7.31 -17.39 -2.29
C ASP A 82 -7.11 -16.06 -3.05
N VAL A 83 -8.04 -15.10 -2.90
CA VAL A 83 -7.91 -13.77 -3.50
C VAL A 83 -7.29 -12.82 -2.49
N ALA A 84 -6.02 -12.46 -2.71
CA ALA A 84 -5.26 -11.59 -1.82
C ALA A 84 -5.92 -10.21 -1.60
N ALA A 85 -6.68 -9.71 -2.58
CA ALA A 85 -7.37 -8.42 -2.50
C ALA A 85 -8.40 -8.35 -1.36
N GLY A 86 -9.11 -9.45 -1.06
CA GLY A 86 -10.07 -9.49 0.04
C GLY A 86 -9.39 -9.34 1.40
N TRP A 87 -8.29 -10.08 1.60
CA TRP A 87 -7.48 -10.02 2.82
C TRP A 87 -6.79 -8.67 3.00
N PHE A 88 -6.27 -8.09 1.93
CA PHE A 88 -5.67 -6.76 1.99
C PHE A 88 -6.71 -5.67 2.29
N GLY A 89 -7.91 -5.77 1.72
CA GLY A 89 -9.04 -4.90 2.08
C GLY A 89 -9.41 -5.01 3.57
N LEU A 90 -9.44 -6.23 4.11
CA LEU A 90 -9.68 -6.46 5.54
C LEU A 90 -8.58 -5.82 6.41
N TYR A 91 -7.31 -5.93 6.01
CA TYR A 91 -6.20 -5.23 6.67
C TYR A 91 -6.45 -3.71 6.74
N LEU A 92 -6.84 -3.08 5.64
CA LEU A 92 -7.12 -1.64 5.60
C LEU A 92 -8.30 -1.25 6.50
N ALA A 93 -9.36 -2.06 6.50
CA ALA A 93 -10.52 -1.82 7.35
C ALA A 93 -10.17 -1.96 8.85
N GLU A 94 -9.44 -3.00 9.23
CA GLU A 94 -9.03 -3.21 10.63
C GLU A 94 -8.01 -2.17 11.10
N GLN A 95 -7.12 -1.69 10.23
CA GLN A 95 -6.26 -0.53 10.48
C GLN A 95 -7.09 0.72 10.81
N GLY A 96 -8.10 1.02 9.99
CA GLY A 96 -8.99 2.17 10.21
C GLY A 96 -9.81 2.05 11.49
N LEU A 97 -10.13 0.84 11.93
CA LEU A 97 -10.79 0.57 13.21
C LEU A 97 -9.85 0.60 14.42
N GLY A 98 -8.53 0.65 14.21
CA GLY A 98 -7.53 0.58 15.28
C GLY A 98 -7.30 -0.83 15.83
N ASN A 99 -7.77 -1.87 15.14
CA ASN A 99 -7.63 -3.27 15.55
C ASN A 99 -6.31 -3.84 15.03
N ALA A 100 -5.20 -3.44 15.65
CA ALA A 100 -3.85 -3.76 15.17
C ALA A 100 -3.59 -5.27 14.96
N ASP A 101 -4.04 -6.11 15.90
CA ASP A 101 -3.84 -7.57 15.81
C ASP A 101 -4.60 -8.18 14.63
N ALA A 102 -5.86 -7.77 14.42
CA ALA A 102 -6.69 -8.25 13.32
C ALA A 102 -6.15 -7.77 11.96
N ALA A 103 -5.68 -6.51 11.90
CA ALA A 103 -5.02 -5.98 10.72
C ALA A 103 -3.78 -6.80 10.36
N GLN A 104 -2.92 -7.07 11.34
CA GLN A 104 -1.71 -7.85 11.12
C GLN A 104 -2.02 -9.27 10.60
N ALA A 105 -3.00 -9.95 11.19
CA ALA A 105 -3.43 -11.26 10.74
C ALA A 105 -3.94 -11.23 9.28
N ALA A 106 -4.74 -10.23 8.92
CA ALA A 106 -5.23 -10.08 7.55
C ALA A 106 -4.11 -9.81 6.54
N LEU A 107 -3.11 -9.01 6.92
CA LEU A 107 -1.95 -8.73 6.09
C LEU A 107 -1.09 -9.98 5.87
N GLU A 108 -0.90 -10.80 6.90
CA GLU A 108 -0.19 -12.08 6.80
C GLU A 108 -0.90 -13.04 5.83
N SER A 109 -2.23 -13.13 5.89
CA SER A 109 -3.01 -13.92 4.91
C SER A 109 -2.82 -13.41 3.48
N ALA A 110 -2.91 -12.09 3.26
CA ALA A 110 -2.70 -11.51 1.93
C ALA A 110 -1.30 -11.81 1.38
N GLN A 111 -0.27 -11.69 2.22
CA GLN A 111 1.11 -11.98 1.86
C GLN A 111 1.35 -13.47 1.60
N SER A 112 0.75 -14.36 2.39
CA SER A 112 0.85 -15.81 2.21
C SER A 112 0.33 -16.24 0.83
N ILE A 113 -0.76 -15.63 0.37
CA ILE A 113 -1.34 -15.90 -0.95
C ILE A 113 -0.43 -15.36 -2.06
N ALA A 114 0.01 -14.10 -1.95
CA ALA A 114 0.87 -13.48 -2.97
C ALA A 114 2.26 -14.14 -3.06
N SER A 115 2.83 -14.56 -1.93
CA SER A 115 4.10 -15.30 -1.88
C SER A 115 3.93 -16.76 -2.31
N GLY A 116 2.78 -17.38 -2.03
CA GLY A 116 2.40 -18.70 -2.54
C GLY A 116 2.28 -18.73 -4.07
N ALA A 117 1.81 -17.64 -4.70
CA ALA A 117 1.81 -17.48 -6.16
C ALA A 117 3.22 -17.42 -6.77
N THR A 118 4.23 -17.02 -5.99
CA THR A 118 5.65 -16.99 -6.42
C THR A 118 6.37 -18.32 -6.19
N LEU A 119 5.86 -19.20 -5.31
CA LEU A 119 6.56 -20.43 -4.89
C LEU A 119 6.24 -21.69 -5.71
N ILE A 120 5.38 -21.62 -6.73
CA ILE A 120 5.13 -22.76 -7.64
C ILE A 120 5.18 -22.30 -9.11
N HIS A 121 6.40 -22.23 -9.64
CA HIS A 121 6.66 -22.54 -11.04
C HIS A 121 7.78 -23.58 -11.13
N PRO A 122 7.50 -24.90 -11.05
CA PRO A 122 8.27 -25.80 -11.89
C PRO A 122 7.92 -25.40 -13.33
N SER A 123 8.79 -24.61 -13.96
CA SER A 123 8.74 -24.47 -15.41
C SER A 123 8.89 -25.87 -15.99
N GLU A 124 7.97 -26.26 -16.87
CA GLU A 124 8.07 -27.49 -17.65
C GLU A 124 9.43 -27.51 -18.36
N GLY A 125 10.40 -28.22 -17.79
CA GLY A 125 11.79 -28.10 -18.21
C GLY A 125 12.79 -28.96 -17.43
N ASP A 126 12.50 -29.33 -16.18
CA ASP A 126 13.30 -30.32 -15.43
C ASP A 126 12.93 -31.76 -15.83
N THR A 127 13.00 -32.04 -17.14
CA THR A 127 13.41 -33.36 -17.63
C THR A 127 14.83 -33.23 -18.16
N VAL A 128 15.79 -33.01 -17.27
CA VAL A 128 17.19 -33.24 -17.60
C VAL A 128 17.43 -34.75 -17.56
N ARG A 129 17.18 -35.34 -18.73
CA ARG A 129 17.82 -36.48 -19.39
C ARG A 129 18.41 -37.61 -18.54
#